data_AF-A0A1E3I1F4-F1
#
_entry.id   AF-A0A1E3I1F4-F1
#
_cell.length_a   1.000
_cell.length_b   1.000
_cell.length_c   1.000
_cell.angle_alpha   90.00
_cell.angle_beta   90.00
_cell.angle_gamma   90.00
#
_symmetry.space_group_name_H-M   'P 1'
#
loop_
_entity.id
_entity.type
_entity.pdbx_description
1 polymer ?
#
loop_
_entity_poly.entity_id
_entity_poly.type
_entity_poly.pdbx_seq_one_letter_code
_entity_poly.pdbx_strand_id
1 'polypeptide(L)'
;MPAFTNSYAPPAPPDIPSDIHLHTPPDEYDFNYVFEVKQLRSDRVELRPMVPSLHAKVYFEGVNKYPEVLKWMGISPPRTLEETLVLIEKIWRAPTDSLSYAIFTEPPGSTTKVEPEDYVYAGSIAIINSSSPQMIAEPGYVTILPPFHVHAYPRSPLTSLTPGHSEPTSKPTQPACSSIASSIILTRAASASDAVSG
;
A
#
# COMPACT_ATOMS: atom_id res chain seq x y z
N MET A 1 -37.14 16.12 -22.64
CA MET A 1 -36.09 15.39 -21.92
C MET A 1 -36.67 14.95 -20.59
N PRO A 2 -36.77 13.64 -20.28
CA PRO A 2 -37.22 13.23 -18.95
C PRO A 2 -36.20 13.67 -17.89
N ALA A 3 -36.68 14.22 -16.78
CA ALA A 3 -35.86 14.61 -15.64
C ALA A 3 -35.64 13.38 -14.75
N PHE A 4 -34.41 12.88 -14.68
CA PHE A 4 -34.06 11.78 -13.79
C PHE A 4 -34.10 12.27 -12.34
N THR A 5 -34.78 11.53 -11.46
CA THR A 5 -34.84 11.81 -10.01
C THR A 5 -34.20 10.64 -9.26
N ASN A 6 -33.28 10.95 -8.33
CA ASN A 6 -32.63 9.98 -7.46
C ASN A 6 -32.98 10.33 -6.00
N SER A 7 -33.75 9.47 -5.34
CA SER A 7 -34.18 9.63 -3.94
C SER A 7 -33.34 8.83 -2.95
N TYR A 8 -32.18 8.33 -3.36
CA TYR A 8 -31.30 7.55 -2.50
C TYR A 8 -30.84 8.35 -1.28
N ALA A 9 -31.07 7.78 -0.10
CA ALA A 9 -30.53 8.24 1.17
C ALA A 9 -29.51 7.21 1.67
N PRO A 10 -28.21 7.54 1.77
CA PRO A 10 -27.24 6.61 2.34
C PRO A 10 -27.57 6.34 3.81
N PRO A 11 -27.29 5.13 4.32
CA PRO A 11 -27.42 4.84 5.73
C PRO A 11 -26.53 5.78 6.56
N ALA A 12 -26.96 6.06 7.80
CA ALA A 12 -26.14 6.82 8.73
C ALA A 12 -24.78 6.12 8.91
N PRO A 13 -23.67 6.87 8.96
CA PRO A 13 -22.37 6.27 9.24
C PRO A 13 -22.39 5.52 10.57
N PRO A 14 -21.74 4.35 10.67
CA PRO A 14 -21.60 3.66 11.94
C PRO A 14 -20.81 4.51 12.94
N ASP A 15 -21.19 4.43 14.20
CA ASP A 15 -20.44 5.04 15.31
C ASP A 15 -19.24 4.13 15.64
N ILE A 16 -18.04 4.58 15.31
CA ILE A 16 -16.79 3.81 15.48
C ILE A 16 -16.02 4.42 16.67
N PRO A 17 -15.72 3.65 17.73
CA PRO A 17 -14.90 4.12 18.83
C PRO A 17 -13.52 4.60 18.37
N SER A 18 -13.01 5.67 18.99
CA SER A 18 -11.73 6.28 18.63
C SER A 18 -10.51 5.42 18.95
N ASP A 19 -10.63 4.52 19.93
CA ASP A 19 -9.60 3.60 20.43
C ASP A 19 -9.75 2.18 19.86
N ILE A 20 -10.55 2.02 18.80
CA ILE A 20 -10.86 0.73 18.22
C ILE A 20 -9.59 -0.05 17.83
N HIS A 21 -9.53 -1.31 18.28
CA HIS A 21 -8.42 -2.23 18.05
C HIS A 21 -7.02 -1.77 18.50
N LEU A 22 -6.92 -0.69 19.28
CA LEU A 22 -5.63 -0.19 19.78
C LEU A 22 -4.90 -1.21 20.66
N HIS A 23 -5.66 -1.98 21.44
CA HIS A 23 -5.15 -2.96 22.40
C HIS A 23 -5.47 -4.41 22.03
N THR A 24 -6.03 -4.64 20.84
CA THR A 24 -6.35 -6.01 20.40
C THR A 24 -5.06 -6.78 20.12
N PRO A 25 -4.84 -7.95 20.73
CA PRO A 25 -3.71 -8.81 20.42
C PRO A 25 -3.72 -9.22 18.94
N PRO A 26 -2.55 -9.33 18.28
CA PRO A 26 -2.49 -9.69 16.86
C PRO A 26 -3.16 -11.03 16.54
N ASP A 27 -3.04 -12.02 17.43
CA ASP A 27 -3.61 -13.36 17.25
C ASP A 27 -5.14 -13.40 17.40
N GLU A 28 -5.73 -12.37 18.01
CA GLU A 28 -7.18 -12.23 18.21
C GLU A 28 -7.82 -11.23 17.23
N TYR A 29 -7.00 -10.60 16.37
CA TYR A 29 -7.49 -9.59 15.44
C TYR A 29 -8.18 -10.23 14.22
N ASP A 30 -9.48 -10.01 14.11
CA ASP A 30 -10.27 -10.42 12.95
C ASP A 30 -10.11 -9.43 11.79
N PHE A 31 -9.42 -9.86 10.75
CA PHE A 31 -9.23 -9.12 9.51
C PHE A 31 -10.52 -8.96 8.69
N ASN A 32 -11.54 -9.78 8.94
CA ASN A 32 -12.83 -9.75 8.24
C ASN A 32 -12.68 -9.72 6.71
N TYR A 33 -11.85 -10.60 6.14
CA TYR A 33 -11.55 -10.63 4.71
C TYR A 33 -12.05 -11.90 4.03
N VAL A 34 -12.55 -11.78 2.79
CA VAL A 34 -13.17 -12.88 2.04
C VAL A 34 -12.21 -14.01 1.65
N PHE A 35 -10.90 -13.76 1.59
CA PHE A 35 -9.89 -14.77 1.31
C PHE A 35 -9.00 -15.05 2.52
N GLU A 36 -8.25 -16.14 2.45
CA GLU A 36 -7.27 -16.49 3.48
C GLU A 36 -6.18 -15.40 3.60
N VAL A 37 -6.05 -14.84 4.79
CA VAL A 37 -5.05 -13.82 5.11
C VAL A 37 -3.70 -14.50 5.35
N LYS A 38 -2.67 -14.09 4.59
CA LYS A 38 -1.31 -14.61 4.72
C LYS A 38 -0.31 -13.47 4.72
N GLN A 39 0.72 -13.60 5.54
CA GLN A 39 1.93 -12.82 5.34
C GLN A 39 2.57 -13.20 4.01
N LEU A 40 2.93 -12.20 3.21
CA LEU A 40 3.60 -12.40 1.94
C LEU A 40 5.05 -11.93 2.06
N ARG A 41 5.98 -12.71 1.54
CA ARG A 41 7.40 -12.43 1.68
C ARG A 41 8.15 -12.66 0.37
N SER A 42 9.09 -11.76 0.11
CA SER A 42 10.07 -11.83 -0.96
C SER A 42 11.47 -11.68 -0.36
N ASP A 43 12.51 -11.62 -1.21
CA ASP A 43 13.91 -11.61 -0.77
C ASP A 43 14.28 -10.38 0.07
N ARG A 44 13.67 -9.22 -0.20
CA ARG A 44 13.97 -7.92 0.43
C ARG A 44 12.76 -7.17 0.97
N VAL A 45 11.56 -7.72 0.76
CA VAL A 45 10.30 -7.07 1.11
C VAL A 45 9.37 -8.08 1.77
N GLU A 46 8.67 -7.63 2.79
CA GLU A 46 7.66 -8.38 3.52
C GLU A 46 6.38 -7.56 3.60
N LEU A 47 5.26 -8.17 3.20
CA LEU A 47 3.93 -7.61 3.35
C LEU A 47 3.27 -8.28 4.55
N ARG A 48 3.12 -7.51 5.63
CA ARG A 48 2.51 -7.95 6.88
C ARG A 48 1.04 -7.49 6.90
N PRO A 49 0.06 -8.37 7.16
CA PRO A 49 -1.33 -7.94 7.29
C PRO A 49 -1.47 -6.81 8.32
N MET A 50 -2.25 -5.77 7.99
CA MET A 50 -2.31 -4.56 8.79
C MET A 50 -3.13 -4.76 10.07
N VAL A 51 -2.44 -5.08 11.17
CA VAL A 51 -3.01 -5.06 12.53
C VAL A 51 -2.90 -3.64 13.14
N PRO A 52 -3.99 -3.01 13.60
CA PRO A 52 -3.98 -1.65 14.17
C PRO A 52 -3.04 -1.49 15.37
N SER A 53 -3.07 -2.41 16.33
CA SER A 53 -2.25 -2.36 17.54
C SER A 53 -0.73 -2.36 17.28
N LEU A 54 -0.29 -2.96 16.16
CA LEU A 54 1.11 -3.00 15.74
C LEU A 54 1.47 -1.87 14.78
N HIS A 55 0.62 -1.62 13.79
CA HIS A 55 1.00 -0.85 12.61
C HIS A 55 0.41 0.56 12.56
N ALA A 56 -0.64 0.88 13.34
CA ALA A 56 -1.30 2.18 13.24
C ALA A 56 -0.33 3.34 13.53
N LYS A 57 0.55 3.19 14.53
CA LYS A 57 1.54 4.21 14.88
C LYS A 57 2.54 4.47 13.75
N VAL A 58 3.14 3.42 13.19
CA VAL A 58 4.12 3.58 12.10
C VAL A 58 3.48 4.08 10.81
N TYR A 59 2.23 3.68 10.54
CA TYR A 59 1.45 4.23 9.44
C TYR A 59 1.19 5.73 9.63
N PHE A 60 0.71 6.12 10.81
CA PHE A 60 0.42 7.50 11.17
C PHE A 60 1.66 8.40 11.03
N GLU A 61 2.79 7.96 11.59
CA GLU A 61 4.06 8.67 11.52
C GLU A 61 4.56 8.80 10.06
N GLY A 62 4.47 7.72 9.28
CA GLY A 62 4.88 7.71 7.87
C GLY A 62 4.07 8.67 7.00
N VAL A 63 2.75 8.62 7.11
CA VAL A 63 1.83 9.46 6.34
C VAL A 63 1.89 10.93 6.76
N ASN A 64 2.05 11.23 8.06
CA ASN A 64 2.20 12.61 8.51
C ASN A 64 3.55 13.21 8.13
N LYS A 65 4.60 12.39 8.06
CA LYS A 65 5.92 12.82 7.59
C LYS A 65 5.94 13.12 6.08
N TYR A 66 5.14 12.38 5.30
CA TYR A 66 5.07 12.48 3.85
C TYR A 66 3.61 12.56 3.35
N PRO A 67 2.85 13.62 3.68
CA PRO A 67 1.42 13.70 3.38
C PRO A 67 1.13 13.72 1.87
N GLU A 68 2.11 14.06 1.03
CA GLU A 68 2.00 14.03 -0.42
C GLU A 68 1.69 12.64 -0.99
N VAL A 69 2.01 11.56 -0.26
CA VAL A 69 1.68 10.18 -0.69
C VAL A 69 0.18 9.95 -0.76
N LEU A 70 -0.60 10.76 -0.03
CA LEU A 70 -2.08 10.72 -0.06
C LEU A 70 -2.71 11.78 -0.96
N LYS A 71 -1.93 12.62 -1.65
CA LYS A 71 -2.46 13.74 -2.44
C LYS A 71 -3.50 13.33 -3.48
N TRP A 72 -3.30 12.16 -4.10
CA TRP A 72 -4.16 11.62 -5.15
C TRP A 72 -5.07 10.50 -4.65
N MET A 73 -5.07 10.29 -3.33
CA MET A 73 -5.86 9.28 -2.68
C MET A 73 -7.22 9.88 -2.29
N GLY A 74 -8.28 9.07 -2.33
CA GLY A 74 -9.60 9.45 -1.82
C GLY A 74 -9.67 9.56 -0.29
N ILE A 75 -8.52 9.62 0.39
CA ILE A 75 -8.38 9.66 1.85
C ILE A 75 -7.46 10.84 2.22
N SER A 76 -7.79 11.51 3.32
CA SER A 76 -6.96 12.58 3.87
C SER A 76 -6.00 12.02 4.91
N PRO A 77 -4.79 12.60 5.05
CA PRO A 77 -3.89 12.26 6.15
C PRO A 77 -4.60 12.40 7.51
N PRO A 78 -4.57 11.36 8.36
CA PRO A 78 -5.12 11.45 9.71
C PRO A 78 -4.28 12.41 10.55
N ARG A 79 -4.94 13.23 11.36
CA ARG A 79 -4.31 14.23 12.24
C ARG A 79 -3.89 13.65 13.59
N THR A 80 -4.52 12.56 14.01
CA THR A 80 -4.20 11.85 15.24
C THR A 80 -4.12 10.35 15.03
N LEU A 81 -3.59 9.63 16.03
CA LEU A 81 -3.53 8.17 16.00
C LEU A 81 -4.94 7.56 16.01
N GLU A 82 -5.86 8.14 16.76
CA GLU A 82 -7.25 7.71 16.84
C GLU A 82 -7.96 7.84 15.48
N GLU A 83 -7.75 8.95 14.76
CA GLU A 83 -8.25 9.10 13.38
C GLU A 83 -7.68 8.01 12.45
N THR A 84 -6.44 7.57 12.70
CA THR A 84 -5.81 6.46 11.95
C THR A 84 -6.49 5.13 12.24
N LEU A 85 -6.82 4.83 13.50
CA LEU A 85 -7.53 3.61 13.89
C LEU A 85 -8.91 3.55 13.22
N VAL A 86 -9.66 4.65 13.28
CA VAL A 86 -10.97 4.77 12.62
C VAL A 86 -10.84 4.63 11.11
N LEU A 87 -9.78 5.16 10.49
CA LEU A 87 -9.51 4.99 9.06
C LEU A 87 -9.26 3.52 8.71
N ILE A 88 -8.40 2.82 9.47
CA ILE A 88 -8.11 1.39 9.27
C ILE A 88 -9.40 0.57 9.36
N GLU A 89 -10.20 0.81 10.41
CA GLU A 89 -11.47 0.13 10.60
C GLU A 89 -12.39 0.35 9.41
N LYS A 90 -12.63 1.62 9.06
CA LYS A 90 -13.67 1.99 8.09
C LYS A 90 -13.32 1.60 6.66
N ILE A 91 -12.05 1.70 6.27
CA ILE A 91 -11.63 1.53 4.88
C ILE A 91 -11.10 0.10 4.62
N TRP A 92 -10.47 -0.54 5.62
CA TRP A 92 -9.74 -1.80 5.39
C TRP A 92 -10.28 -3.01 6.12
N ARG A 93 -10.98 -2.86 7.26
CA ARG A 93 -11.49 -4.02 8.03
C ARG A 93 -12.99 -4.19 7.90
N ALA A 94 -13.77 -3.12 7.99
CA ALA A 94 -15.22 -3.19 7.96
C ALA A 94 -15.77 -3.72 6.61
N PRO A 95 -15.24 -3.30 5.44
CA PRO A 95 -15.58 -3.95 4.17
C PRO A 95 -14.95 -5.34 4.10
N THR A 96 -15.74 -6.37 3.79
CA THR A 96 -15.26 -7.77 3.72
C THR A 96 -14.40 -8.06 2.48
N ASP A 97 -14.40 -7.13 1.53
CA ASP A 97 -13.76 -7.22 0.23
C ASP A 97 -12.40 -6.49 0.17
N SER A 98 -11.93 -5.97 1.31
CA SER A 98 -10.64 -5.29 1.42
C SER A 98 -9.72 -5.91 2.49
N LEU A 99 -8.42 -5.82 2.25
CA LEU A 99 -7.36 -6.20 3.18
C LEU A 99 -6.16 -5.29 2.97
N SER A 100 -5.72 -4.61 4.02
CA SER A 100 -4.50 -3.78 3.99
C SER A 100 -3.29 -4.55 4.48
N TYR A 101 -2.13 -4.27 3.86
CA TYR A 101 -0.82 -4.76 4.22
C TYR A 101 0.11 -3.59 4.54
N ALA A 102 0.86 -3.72 5.62
CA ALA A 102 2.04 -2.91 5.90
C ALA A 102 3.24 -3.47 5.12
N ILE A 103 3.93 -2.58 4.40
CA ILE A 103 5.13 -2.91 3.62
C ILE A 103 6.34 -2.69 4.50
N PHE A 104 7.11 -3.74 4.71
CA PHE A 104 8.40 -3.73 5.40
C PHE A 104 9.50 -4.12 4.44
N THR A 105 10.63 -3.43 4.48
CA THR A 105 11.76 -3.67 3.58
C THR A 105 13.08 -3.32 4.28
N GLU A 106 14.18 -3.74 3.67
CA GLU A 106 15.51 -3.28 4.06
C GLU A 106 15.59 -1.74 4.10
N PRO A 107 16.35 -1.15 5.04
CA PRO A 107 16.54 0.30 5.10
C PRO A 107 17.03 0.90 3.78
N PRO A 108 16.57 2.12 3.41
CA PRO A 108 17.05 2.78 2.20
C PRO A 108 18.56 2.94 2.21
N GLY A 109 19.22 2.52 1.13
CA GLY A 109 20.68 2.59 1.00
C GLY A 109 21.45 1.43 1.63
N SER A 110 20.77 0.39 2.15
CA SER A 110 21.45 -0.83 2.57
C SER A 110 22.15 -1.50 1.38
N THR A 111 23.44 -1.80 1.54
CA THR A 111 24.26 -2.53 0.55
C THR A 111 24.33 -4.02 0.84
N THR A 112 23.97 -4.42 2.05
CA THR A 112 23.94 -5.80 2.54
C THR A 112 22.51 -6.23 2.83
N LYS A 113 22.24 -7.52 2.62
CA LYS A 113 20.97 -8.11 3.03
C LYS A 113 20.84 -7.99 4.55
N VAL A 114 19.73 -7.46 5.04
CA VAL A 114 19.42 -7.39 6.47
C VAL A 114 18.39 -8.45 6.84
N GLU A 115 18.35 -8.84 8.11
CA GLU A 115 17.35 -9.77 8.58
C GLU A 115 15.95 -9.10 8.65
N PRO A 116 14.87 -9.86 8.49
CA PRO A 116 13.48 -9.35 8.44
C PRO A 116 13.03 -8.58 9.69
N GLU A 117 13.63 -8.89 10.82
CA GLU A 117 13.38 -8.22 12.11
C GLU A 117 13.87 -6.76 12.08
N ASP A 118 14.90 -6.49 11.26
CA ASP A 118 15.48 -5.15 11.06
C ASP A 118 14.82 -4.39 9.89
N TYR A 119 13.77 -4.95 9.29
CA TYR A 119 13.05 -4.26 8.22
C TYR A 119 12.32 -3.04 8.77
N VAL A 120 12.34 -1.97 7.98
CA VAL A 120 11.69 -0.71 8.29
C VAL A 120 10.41 -0.56 7.50
N TYR A 121 9.45 0.17 8.08
CA TYR A 121 8.19 0.48 7.43
C TYR A 121 8.42 1.39 6.20
N ALA A 122 7.97 0.91 5.04
CA ALA A 122 8.13 1.59 3.76
C ALA A 122 6.83 2.11 3.16
N GLY A 123 5.68 1.73 3.73
CA GLY A 123 4.37 2.15 3.24
C GLY A 123 3.31 1.08 3.42
N SER A 124 2.23 1.18 2.65
CA SER A 124 1.11 0.23 2.71
C SER A 124 0.55 -0.07 1.32
N ILE A 125 -0.08 -1.23 1.17
CA ILE A 125 -0.85 -1.62 -0.02
C ILE A 125 -2.12 -2.32 0.43
N ALA A 126 -3.24 -2.04 -0.22
CA ALA A 126 -4.47 -2.77 0.02
C ALA A 126 -4.81 -3.68 -1.16
N ILE A 127 -5.44 -4.81 -0.88
CA ILE A 127 -6.20 -5.57 -1.85
C ILE A 127 -7.66 -5.20 -1.62
N ILE A 128 -8.38 -4.74 -2.65
CA ILE A 128 -9.73 -4.18 -2.57
C ILE A 128 -10.63 -4.82 -3.64
N ASN A 129 -11.94 -4.58 -3.56
CA ASN A 129 -12.94 -5.11 -4.50
C ASN A 129 -12.82 -6.64 -4.69
N SER A 130 -12.45 -7.34 -3.62
CA SER A 130 -12.21 -8.78 -3.62
C SER A 130 -13.53 -9.53 -3.68
N SER A 131 -13.67 -10.42 -4.66
CA SER A 131 -14.88 -11.22 -4.86
C SER A 131 -14.50 -12.68 -5.05
N SER A 132 -14.78 -13.49 -4.02
CA SER A 132 -14.60 -14.94 -4.09
C SER A 132 -15.42 -15.59 -5.22
N PRO A 133 -16.72 -15.25 -5.42
CA PRO A 133 -17.49 -15.83 -6.52
C PRO A 133 -16.96 -15.51 -7.92
N GLN A 134 -16.35 -14.34 -8.10
CA GLN A 134 -15.81 -13.89 -9.39
C GLN A 134 -14.31 -14.20 -9.54
N MET A 135 -13.64 -14.66 -8.48
CA MET A 135 -12.20 -14.90 -8.41
C MET A 135 -11.37 -13.67 -8.83
N ILE A 136 -11.81 -12.49 -8.41
CA ILE A 136 -11.14 -11.22 -8.69
C ILE A 136 -10.73 -10.53 -7.39
N ALA A 137 -9.66 -9.75 -7.47
CA ALA A 137 -9.22 -8.80 -6.46
C ALA A 137 -8.36 -7.73 -7.12
N GLU A 138 -8.35 -6.53 -6.56
CA GLU A 138 -7.61 -5.39 -7.11
C GLU A 138 -6.55 -4.90 -6.12
N PRO A 139 -5.28 -4.74 -6.52
CA PRO A 139 -4.31 -4.01 -5.72
C PRO A 139 -4.62 -2.50 -5.78
N GLY A 140 -4.96 -1.91 -4.64
CA GLY A 140 -5.29 -0.50 -4.49
C GLY A 140 -4.56 0.11 -3.30
N TYR A 141 -4.83 1.40 -3.08
CA TYR A 141 -4.27 2.18 -1.97
C TYR A 141 -2.75 2.03 -1.76
N VAL A 142 -2.01 1.91 -2.85
CA VAL A 142 -0.55 1.75 -2.81
C VAL A 142 0.09 3.06 -2.37
N THR A 143 0.66 3.08 -1.17
CA THR A 143 1.45 4.18 -0.65
C THR A 143 2.86 3.68 -0.39
N ILE A 144 3.84 4.27 -1.07
CA ILE A 144 5.25 4.04 -0.79
C ILE A 144 5.80 5.35 -0.24
N LEU A 145 6.56 5.29 0.85
CA LEU A 145 7.15 6.49 1.43
C LEU A 145 8.32 6.97 0.54
N PRO A 146 8.51 8.29 0.37
CA PRO A 146 9.52 8.84 -0.53
C PRO A 146 10.95 8.30 -0.41
N PRO A 147 11.49 7.97 0.79
CA PRO A 147 12.81 7.37 0.91
C PRO A 147 12.98 6.03 0.19
N PHE A 148 11.87 5.33 -0.08
CA PHE A 148 11.83 4.02 -0.75
C PHE A 148 11.44 4.13 -2.23
N HIS A 149 11.20 5.34 -2.74
CA HIS A 149 11.05 5.55 -4.18
C HIS A 149 12.39 5.36 -4.87
N VAL A 150 12.52 4.26 -5.60
CA VAL A 150 13.65 4.07 -6.51
C VAL A 150 13.60 5.14 -7.60
N HIS A 151 14.42 6.18 -7.47
CA HIS A 151 14.71 7.05 -8.59
C HIS A 151 15.63 6.27 -9.53
N ALA A 152 15.10 5.81 -10.66
CA ALA A 152 15.87 5.21 -11.75
C ALA A 152 16.79 6.23 -12.50
N TYR A 153 17.20 7.31 -11.83
CA TYR A 153 18.21 8.22 -12.33
C TYR A 153 19.32 8.36 -11.28
N PRO A 154 20.51 7.78 -11.53
CA PRO A 154 21.70 8.38 -10.96
C PRO A 154 21.79 9.78 -11.56
N ARG A 155 21.59 10.80 -10.73
CA ARG A 155 22.01 12.16 -11.09
C ARG A 155 23.54 12.14 -11.05
N SER A 156 24.16 11.60 -12.09
CA SER A 156 25.59 11.83 -12.32
C SER A 156 25.81 13.34 -12.26
N PRO A 157 26.74 13.84 -11.43
CA PRO A 157 27.14 15.22 -11.52
C PRO A 157 27.80 15.39 -12.90
N LEU A 158 27.03 15.89 -13.87
CA LEU A 158 27.53 16.40 -15.14
C LEU A 158 28.46 17.57 -14.82
N THR A 159 29.72 17.23 -14.54
CA THR A 159 30.82 18.17 -14.44
C THR A 159 31.36 18.35 -15.85
N SER A 160 31.14 19.54 -16.39
CA SER A 160 31.80 20.17 -17.54
C SER A 160 31.88 19.39 -18.86
N LEU A 161 30.92 19.63 -19.76
CA LEU A 161 31.22 19.72 -21.20
C LEU A 161 30.58 21.00 -21.75
N THR A 162 31.45 21.86 -22.28
CA THR A 162 31.18 23.12 -22.99
C THR A 162 30.27 22.94 -24.22
N PRO A 163 29.61 24.02 -24.70
CA PRO A 163 28.47 23.93 -25.59
C PRO A 163 28.88 23.72 -27.05
N GLY A 164 28.38 22.63 -27.65
CA GLY A 164 28.30 22.44 -29.10
C GLY A 164 26.84 22.29 -29.51
N HIS A 165 26.39 23.14 -30.44
CA HIS A 165 25.04 23.18 -30.99
C HIS A 165 24.51 21.83 -31.45
N SER A 166 23.27 21.49 -31.05
CA SER A 166 22.12 21.23 -31.94
C SER A 166 20.96 20.65 -31.14
N GLU A 167 19.80 21.31 -31.24
CA GLU A 167 18.48 20.79 -30.84
C GLU A 167 18.11 19.63 -31.80
N PRO A 168 17.44 18.57 -31.32
CA PRO A 168 16.01 18.55 -31.58
C PRO A 168 15.16 18.03 -30.41
N THR A 169 13.98 18.64 -30.37
CA THR A 169 12.77 18.31 -29.63
C THR A 169 12.41 16.83 -29.61
N SER A 170 12.30 16.25 -28.41
CA SER A 170 11.34 15.17 -28.15
C SER A 170 10.86 15.25 -26.69
N LYS A 171 9.54 15.21 -26.51
CA LYS A 171 8.85 15.34 -25.21
C LYS A 171 9.30 14.22 -24.25
N PRO A 172 9.45 14.49 -22.94
CA PRO A 172 9.70 13.43 -21.97
C PRO A 172 8.42 12.62 -21.76
N THR A 173 8.43 11.37 -22.24
CA THR A 173 7.48 10.34 -21.83
C THR A 173 7.78 9.99 -20.37
N GLN A 174 6.79 10.15 -19.49
CA GLN A 174 6.88 9.73 -18.09
C GLN A 174 7.17 8.23 -18.00
N PRO A 175 8.22 7.78 -17.28
CA PRO A 175 8.34 6.37 -16.96
C PRO A 175 7.37 6.01 -15.82
N ALA A 176 6.57 4.98 -16.08
CA ALA A 176 5.64 4.39 -15.12
C ALA A 176 6.40 3.90 -13.87
N CYS A 177 6.03 4.45 -12.72
CA CYS A 177 6.48 4.03 -11.40
C CYS A 177 5.73 2.72 -11.05
N SER A 178 6.16 1.56 -11.56
CA SER A 178 5.47 0.27 -11.28
C SER A 178 6.39 -0.88 -10.86
N SER A 179 7.69 -0.64 -10.67
CA SER A 179 8.66 -1.72 -10.53
C SER A 179 8.54 -2.54 -9.24
N ILE A 180 8.03 -2.01 -8.13
CA ILE A 180 7.95 -2.76 -6.86
C ILE A 180 6.65 -3.60 -6.81
N ALA A 181 5.53 -3.02 -7.24
CA ALA A 181 4.24 -3.73 -7.30
C ALA A 181 4.24 -4.85 -8.35
N SER A 182 4.92 -4.65 -9.49
CA SER A 182 4.95 -5.64 -10.57
C SER A 182 5.77 -6.89 -10.22
N SER A 183 6.84 -6.75 -9.44
CA SER A 183 7.68 -7.88 -9.01
C SER A 183 6.99 -8.79 -7.99
N ILE A 184 6.03 -8.28 -7.21
CA ILE A 184 5.30 -9.08 -6.20
C ILE A 184 4.12 -9.82 -6.83
N ILE A 185 3.44 -9.22 -7.81
CA ILE A 185 2.26 -9.82 -8.46
C ILE A 185 2.64 -10.92 -9.47
N LEU A 186 3.77 -10.80 -10.19
CA LEU A 186 4.13 -11.80 -11.20
C LEU A 186 4.79 -13.07 -10.66
N THR A 187 5.46 -13.04 -9.50
CA THR A 187 6.22 -14.22 -9.04
C THR A 187 5.34 -15.34 -8.48
N ARG A 188 4.06 -15.09 -8.17
CA ARG A 188 3.17 -16.12 -7.61
C ARG A 188 2.14 -16.72 -8.58
N ALA A 189 1.99 -16.16 -9.78
CA ALA A 189 1.20 -16.81 -10.84
C ALA A 189 1.87 -18.09 -11.38
N ALA A 190 3.18 -18.28 -11.14
CA ALA A 190 3.92 -19.45 -11.58
C ALA A 190 3.97 -20.62 -10.57
N SER A 191 3.62 -20.42 -9.29
CA SER A 191 3.73 -21.47 -8.27
C SER A 191 2.40 -22.16 -7.93
N ALA A 192 1.30 -21.78 -8.58
CA ALA A 192 -0.03 -22.36 -8.33
C ALA A 192 -0.38 -23.52 -9.28
N SER A 193 0.51 -23.89 -10.22
CA SER A 193 0.27 -24.97 -11.19
C SER A 193 0.88 -26.34 -10.81
N ASP A 194 1.72 -26.43 -9.77
CA ASP A 194 2.49 -27.66 -9.48
C ASP A 194 2.04 -28.43 -8.22
N ALA A 195 0.81 -28.21 -7.74
CA ALA A 195 0.27 -28.92 -6.58
C ALA A 195 -1.07 -29.63 -6.88
N VAL A 196 -1.14 -30.40 -7.97
CA VAL A 196 -2.13 -31.47 -8.17
C VAL A 196 -1.44 -32.65 -8.87
N SER A 197 -0.68 -33.44 -8.12
CA SER A 197 -0.40 -34.87 -8.36
C SER A 197 0.42 -35.41 -7.20
N GLY A 198 -0.26 -36.10 -6.30
CA GLY A 198 0.30 -36.79 -5.12
C GLY A 198 -0.80 -37.45 -4.35
#